data_AF-A0A483A643-F1
#
_entry.id   AF-A0A483A643-F1
#
_cell.length_a   1.000
_cell.length_b   1.000
_cell.length_c   1.000
_cell.angle_alpha   90.00
_cell.angle_beta   90.00
_cell.angle_gamma   90.00
#
_symmetry.space_group_name_H-M   'P 1'
#
loop_
_entity.id
_entity.type
_entity.pdbx_description
1 polymer ?
#
loop_
_entity_poly.entity_id
_entity_poly.type
_entity_poly.pdbx_seq_one_letter_code
_entity_poly.pdbx_strand_id
1 'polypeptide(L)'
;MCAIRSRGKGGQNVNKVNTGIHLRFNIKTANLTDEDKDKLLKLNDTRLSKDGVIVIKADNFRTQEKNRLDALKRLNLLLENTLKVAKIRKPAKVSRAAIARRIEQKSQRSKIKQTRKKVRF
;
A
#
# COMPACT_ATOMS: atom_id res chain seq x y z
N MET A 1 6.97 18.55 16.08
CA MET A 1 6.94 19.07 14.69
C MET A 1 7.86 20.27 14.63
N CYS A 2 8.58 20.48 13.52
CA CYS A 2 9.49 21.61 13.33
C CYS A 2 9.07 22.41 12.09
N ALA A 3 9.06 23.75 12.21
CA ALA A 3 8.82 24.63 11.08
C ALA A 3 10.12 24.80 10.28
N ILE A 4 10.03 24.69 8.96
CA ILE A 4 11.15 24.82 8.03
C ILE A 4 10.80 25.81 6.93
N ARG A 5 11.83 26.27 6.21
CA ARG A 5 11.60 27.02 4.98
C ARG A 5 11.09 26.09 3.89
N SER A 6 10.08 26.55 3.17
CA SER A 6 9.53 25.83 2.02
C SER A 6 10.51 25.87 0.86
N ARG A 7 10.59 24.80 0.06
CA ARG A 7 11.45 24.78 -1.13
C ARG A 7 10.70 25.37 -2.31
N GLY A 8 11.35 26.22 -3.11
CA GLY A 8 10.80 26.69 -4.39
C GLY A 8 11.03 28.17 -4.68
N LYS A 9 10.60 28.59 -5.86
CA LYS A 9 10.69 29.98 -6.34
C LYS A 9 9.51 30.76 -5.75
N GLY A 10 9.76 31.76 -4.89
CA GLY A 10 8.64 32.47 -4.25
C GLY A 10 8.98 33.84 -3.65
N GLY A 11 9.99 34.52 -4.18
CA GLY A 11 10.37 35.86 -3.76
C GLY A 11 10.86 35.93 -2.31
N GLN A 12 10.82 37.12 -1.72
CA GLN A 12 11.34 37.38 -0.38
C GLN A 12 10.62 36.58 0.72
N ASN A 13 9.30 36.38 0.58
CA ASN A 13 8.49 35.70 1.59
C ASN A 13 8.85 34.22 1.76
N VAL A 14 9.16 33.50 0.67
CA VAL A 14 9.56 32.08 0.77
C VAL A 14 10.96 31.92 1.37
N ASN A 15 11.85 32.89 1.14
CA ASN A 15 13.20 32.86 1.70
C ASN A 15 13.24 33.18 3.20
N LYS A 16 12.28 33.99 3.69
CA LYS A 16 12.27 34.49 5.07
C LYS A 16 11.34 33.72 6.00
N VAL A 17 10.18 33.27 5.52
CA VAL A 17 9.12 32.72 6.38
C VAL A 17 9.18 31.19 6.43
N ASN A 18 9.16 30.64 7.64
CA ASN A 18 9.14 29.19 7.89
C ASN A 18 7.73 28.61 7.72
N THR A 19 7.26 28.55 6.48
CA THR A 19 5.91 28.05 6.16
C THR A 19 5.82 26.54 6.05
N GLY A 20 6.92 25.85 5.74
CA GLY A 20 6.95 24.39 5.61
C GLY A 20 6.99 23.69 6.96
N ILE A 21 6.51 22.45 7.02
CA ILE A 21 6.51 21.65 8.25
C ILE A 21 7.21 20.32 8.03
N HIS A 22 8.12 20.02 8.96
CA HIS A 22 8.69 18.70 9.18
C HIS A 22 8.03 18.04 10.39
N LEU A 23 7.24 17.01 10.13
CA LEU A 23 6.65 16.15 11.14
C LEU A 23 7.55 14.93 11.33
N ARG A 24 8.04 14.73 12.55
CA ARG A 24 8.74 13.51 12.96
C ARG A 24 7.84 12.76 13.93
N PHE A 25 7.55 11.51 13.63
CA PHE A 25 6.75 10.63 14.45
C PHE A 25 7.57 9.39 14.78
N ASN A 26 7.87 9.21 16.07
CA ASN A 26 8.62 8.04 16.54
C ASN A 26 7.64 6.94 16.91
N ILE A 27 7.69 5.83 16.19
CA ILE A 27 6.78 4.69 16.36
C ILE A 27 7.03 3.99 17.71
N LYS A 28 8.29 3.90 18.15
CA LYS A 28 8.67 3.18 19.37
C LYS A 28 8.12 3.83 20.64
N THR A 29 8.09 5.17 20.66
CA THR A 29 7.56 5.96 21.78
C THR A 29 6.07 6.25 21.67
N ALA A 30 5.43 5.90 20.55
CA ALA A 30 4.02 6.16 20.34
C ALA A 30 3.16 5.21 21.18
N ASN A 31 2.02 5.72 21.66
CA ASN A 31 1.02 4.94 22.38
C ASN A 31 0.19 4.09 21.41
N LEU A 32 0.81 3.07 20.83
CA LEU A 32 0.24 2.11 19.89
C LEU A 32 0.35 0.70 20.47
N THR A 33 -0.50 -0.23 20.02
CA THR A 33 -0.34 -1.64 20.35
C THR A 33 0.97 -2.17 19.76
N ASP A 34 1.56 -3.19 20.38
CA ASP A 34 2.85 -3.71 19.93
C ASP A 34 2.76 -4.38 18.55
N GLU A 35 1.61 -4.99 18.22
CA GLU A 35 1.34 -5.50 16.88
C GLU A 35 1.39 -4.41 15.80
N ASP A 36 0.84 -3.24 16.11
CA ASP A 36 0.79 -2.13 15.18
C ASP A 36 2.15 -1.44 15.01
N LYS A 37 2.92 -1.35 16.10
CA LYS A 37 4.33 -0.92 16.03
C LYS A 37 5.13 -1.83 15.12
N ASP A 38 4.97 -3.15 15.25
CA ASP A 38 5.65 -4.14 14.41
C ASP A 38 5.26 -4.03 12.94
N LYS A 39 3.97 -3.85 12.64
CA LYS A 39 3.49 -3.65 11.27
C LYS A 39 4.11 -2.38 10.65
N LEU A 40 4.15 -1.30 11.42
CA LEU A 40 4.74 -0.02 10.98
C LEU A 40 6.26 -0.12 10.78
N LEU A 41 6.98 -0.86 11.64
CA LEU A 41 8.42 -1.07 11.51
C LEU A 41 8.78 -1.99 10.33
N LYS A 42 7.90 -2.94 9.98
CA LYS A 42 8.05 -3.81 8.80
C LYS A 42 7.69 -3.11 7.49
N LEU A 43 7.18 -1.88 7.54
CA LEU A 43 6.81 -1.15 6.34
C LEU A 43 8.07 -0.69 5.57
N ASN A 44 8.20 -1.14 4.33
CA ASN A 44 9.24 -0.63 3.42
C ASN A 44 8.78 0.68 2.78
N ASP A 45 8.77 1.77 3.57
CA ASP A 45 8.53 3.13 3.06
C ASP A 45 9.81 3.97 3.18
N THR A 46 10.11 4.71 2.11
CA THR A 46 11.18 5.72 2.04
C THR A 46 11.13 6.78 3.14
N ARG A 47 9.96 7.00 3.75
CA ARG A 47 9.74 7.99 4.82
C ARG A 47 10.14 7.48 6.20
N LEU A 48 10.37 6.17 6.35
CA LEU A 48 10.73 5.52 7.59
C LEU A 48 12.26 5.46 7.74
N SER A 49 12.79 6.07 8.80
CA SER A 49 14.20 5.89 9.17
C SER A 49 14.42 4.51 9.80
N LYS A 50 15.66 4.00 9.70
CA LYS A 50 16.10 2.76 10.38
C LYS A 50 15.85 2.80 11.89
N ASP A 51 15.80 3.98 12.48
CA ASP A 51 15.55 4.18 13.91
C ASP A 51 14.07 3.99 14.31
N GLY A 52 13.16 3.81 13.34
CA GLY A 52 11.72 3.71 13.58
C GLY A 52 11.01 5.08 13.65
N VAL A 53 11.57 6.08 12.95
CA VAL A 53 11.02 7.44 12.91
C VAL A 53 10.47 7.73 11.53
N ILE A 54 9.17 8.01 11.44
CA ILE A 54 8.52 8.48 10.22
C ILE A 54 8.75 9.98 10.08
N VAL A 55 9.30 10.39 8.94
CA VAL A 55 9.56 11.80 8.62
C VAL A 55 8.65 12.23 7.46
N ILE A 56 7.74 13.17 7.73
CA ILE A 56 6.85 13.74 6.73
C ILE A 56 7.19 15.21 6.53
N LYS A 57 7.46 15.59 5.28
CA LYS A 57 7.64 16.97 4.85
C LYS A 57 6.37 17.47 4.15
N ALA A 58 5.85 18.60 4.58
CA ALA A 58 4.72 19.29 3.97
C ALA A 58 5.07 20.76 3.70
N ASP A 59 5.17 21.12 2.42
CA ASP A 59 5.47 22.48 1.95
C ASP A 59 4.67 22.86 0.69
N ASN A 60 3.48 22.25 0.53
CA ASN A 60 2.62 22.45 -0.63
C ASN A 60 1.88 23.80 -0.60
N PHE A 61 1.63 24.35 0.59
CA PHE A 61 0.81 25.55 0.79
C PHE A 61 1.65 26.74 1.22
N ARG A 62 1.11 27.95 0.97
CA ARG A 62 1.74 29.22 1.38
C ARG A 62 1.67 29.49 2.88
N THR A 63 0.70 28.92 3.59
CA THR A 63 0.52 29.15 5.03
C THR A 63 0.94 27.94 5.85
N GLN A 64 1.53 28.21 7.03
CA GLN A 64 2.01 27.17 7.94
C GLN A 64 0.88 26.28 8.45
N GLU A 65 -0.27 26.84 8.76
CA GLU A 65 -1.44 26.09 9.25
C GLU A 65 -1.93 25.05 8.24
N LYS A 66 -2.00 25.43 6.96
CA LYS A 66 -2.40 24.50 5.89
C LYS A 66 -1.37 23.38 5.72
N ASN A 67 -0.08 23.68 5.80
CA ASN A 67 0.97 22.67 5.78
C ASN A 67 0.92 21.76 7.03
N ARG A 68 0.48 22.27 8.18
CA ARG A 68 0.33 21.48 9.41
C ARG A 68 -0.77 20.45 9.25
N LEU A 69 -1.92 20.92 8.76
CA LEU A 69 -3.08 20.06 8.49
C LEU A 69 -2.75 19.02 7.42
N ASP A 70 -2.01 19.39 6.37
CA ASP A 70 -1.56 18.44 5.35
C ASP A 70 -0.60 17.38 5.91
N ALA A 71 0.40 17.77 6.73
CA ALA A 71 1.30 16.82 7.37
C ALA A 71 0.55 15.81 8.25
N LEU A 72 -0.43 16.28 9.03
CA LEU A 72 -1.29 15.43 9.86
C LEU A 72 -2.17 14.50 9.03
N LYS A 73 -2.81 15.02 7.97
CA LYS A 73 -3.63 14.20 7.06
C LYS A 73 -2.81 13.07 6.43
N ARG A 74 -1.60 13.36 5.97
CA ARG A 74 -0.69 12.35 5.40
C ARG A 74 -0.25 11.32 6.43
N LEU A 75 0.00 11.74 7.67
CA LEU A 75 0.31 10.81 8.77
C LEU A 75 -0.87 9.87 9.03
N ASN A 76 -2.08 10.41 9.14
CA ASN A 76 -3.29 9.62 9.38
C ASN A 76 -3.54 8.63 8.25
N LEU A 77 -3.43 9.08 6.99
CA LEU A 77 -3.59 8.20 5.83
C LEU A 77 -2.56 7.07 5.82
N LEU A 78 -1.32 7.36 6.20
CA LEU A 78 -0.29 6.33 6.33
C LEU A 78 -0.69 5.32 7.42
N LEU A 79 -1.04 5.79 8.62
CA LEU A 79 -1.47 4.93 9.71
C LEU A 79 -2.68 4.07 9.30
N GLU A 80 -3.72 4.66 8.74
CA GLU A 80 -4.92 3.94 8.27
C GLU A 80 -4.59 2.84 7.27
N ASN A 81 -3.75 3.13 6.28
CA ASN A 81 -3.37 2.13 5.27
C ASN A 81 -2.56 0.97 5.86
N THR A 82 -1.73 1.24 6.86
CA THR A 82 -0.91 0.21 7.53
C THR A 82 -1.68 -0.64 8.54
N LEU A 83 -2.62 -0.01 9.25
CA LEU A 83 -3.46 -0.66 10.26
C LEU A 83 -4.60 -1.45 9.64
N LYS A 84 -4.94 -1.18 8.37
CA LYS A 84 -5.99 -1.89 7.66
C LYS A 84 -5.60 -3.35 7.42
N VAL A 85 -6.13 -4.23 8.25
CA VAL A 85 -5.98 -5.68 8.09
C VAL A 85 -6.69 -6.12 6.80
N ALA A 86 -5.92 -6.58 5.82
CA ALA A 86 -6.47 -7.14 4.60
C ALA A 86 -7.24 -8.43 4.93
N LYS A 87 -8.49 -8.53 4.48
CA LYS A 87 -9.27 -9.76 4.62
C LYS A 87 -8.57 -10.90 3.89
N ILE A 88 -8.35 -12.00 4.58
CA ILE A 88 -7.71 -13.19 4.01
C ILE A 88 -8.50 -13.65 2.77
N ARG A 89 -7.84 -13.70 1.62
CA ARG A 89 -8.42 -14.25 0.39
C ARG A 89 -8.49 -15.77 0.54
N LYS A 90 -9.71 -16.31 0.59
CA LYS A 90 -9.91 -17.76 0.47
C LYS A 90 -9.76 -18.14 -1.02
N PRO A 91 -8.92 -19.14 -1.36
CA PRO A 91 -8.79 -19.57 -2.75
C PRO A 91 -10.13 -20.11 -3.25
N ALA A 92 -10.53 -19.69 -4.45
CA ALA A 92 -11.73 -20.20 -5.09
C ALA A 92 -11.46 -21.62 -5.62
N LYS A 93 -12.37 -22.55 -5.36
CA LYS A 93 -12.36 -23.86 -6.00
C LYS A 93 -12.78 -23.72 -7.47
N VAL A 94 -12.30 -24.60 -8.35
CA VAL A 94 -12.74 -24.66 -9.75
C VAL A 94 -14.26 -24.87 -9.81
N SER A 95 -14.94 -24.17 -10.72
CA SER A 95 -16.39 -24.25 -10.83
C SER A 95 -16.83 -25.64 -11.32
N ARG A 96 -18.01 -26.09 -10.85
CA ARG A 96 -18.60 -27.37 -11.28
C ARG A 96 -18.79 -27.44 -12.80
N ALA A 97 -19.19 -26.31 -13.40
CA ALA A 97 -19.36 -26.20 -14.86
C ALA A 97 -18.03 -26.38 -15.62
N ALA A 98 -16.92 -25.84 -15.11
CA ALA A 98 -15.60 -26.05 -15.72
C ALA A 98 -15.15 -27.51 -15.61
N ILE A 99 -15.45 -28.17 -14.49
CA ILE A 99 -15.16 -29.61 -14.31
C ILE A 99 -15.97 -30.45 -15.30
N ALA A 100 -17.27 -30.17 -15.45
CA ALA A 100 -18.15 -30.87 -16.39
C ALA A 100 -17.66 -30.73 -17.85
N ARG A 101 -17.40 -29.50 -18.30
CA ARG A 101 -16.86 -29.23 -19.65
C ARG A 101 -15.54 -29.95 -19.90
N ARG A 102 -14.65 -30.03 -18.90
CA ARG A 102 -13.39 -30.79 -19.01
C ARG A 102 -13.65 -32.28 -19.28
N ILE A 103 -14.60 -32.87 -18.56
CA ILE A 103 -14.95 -34.29 -18.71
C ILE A 103 -15.58 -34.55 -20.08
N GLU A 104 -16.47 -33.67 -20.54
CA GLU A 104 -17.08 -33.74 -21.87
C GLU A 104 -16.03 -33.64 -22.99
N GLN A 105 -15.15 -32.64 -22.92
CA GLN A 105 -14.05 -32.49 -23.87
C GLN A 105 -13.11 -33.70 -23.87
N LYS A 106 -12.80 -34.26 -22.69
CA LYS A 106 -12.01 -35.49 -22.56
C LYS A 106 -12.70 -36.67 -23.28
N SER A 107 -14.01 -36.82 -23.08
CA SER A 107 -14.82 -37.86 -23.71
C SER A 107 -14.86 -37.72 -25.23
N GLN A 108 -15.16 -36.52 -25.74
CA GLN A 108 -15.16 -36.22 -27.17
C GLN A 108 -13.80 -36.53 -27.81
N ARG A 109 -12.71 -36.09 -27.18
CA ARG A 109 -11.35 -36.35 -27.69
C ARG A 109 -11.00 -37.83 -27.69
N SER A 110 -11.48 -38.60 -26.70
CA SER A 110 -11.31 -40.05 -26.66
C SER A 110 -12.02 -40.75 -27.83
N LYS A 111 -13.28 -40.37 -28.11
CA LYS A 111 -14.04 -40.89 -29.25
C LYS A 111 -13.35 -40.60 -30.58
N ILE A 112 -12.90 -39.35 -30.78
CA ILE A 112 -12.14 -38.94 -31.97
C ILE A 112 -10.83 -39.75 -32.12
N LYS A 113 -10.16 -40.09 -31.02
CA LYS A 113 -8.94 -40.92 -31.08
C LYS A 113 -9.25 -42.38 -31.43
N GLN A 114 -10.37 -42.93 -31.00
CA GLN A 114 -10.79 -44.30 -31.32
C GLN A 114 -11.08 -44.46 -32.81
N THR A 115 -11.80 -43.52 -33.42
CA THR A 115 -12.10 -43.55 -34.87
C THR A 115 -10.86 -43.41 -35.75
N ARG A 116 -9.78 -42.84 -35.22
CA ARG A 116 -8.48 -42.75 -35.92
C ARG A 116 -7.61 -44.00 -35.80
N LYS A 117 -7.96 -44.96 -34.94
CA LYS A 117 -7.19 -46.21 -34.86
C LYS A 117 -7.46 -47.04 -36.12
N LYS A 118 -6.40 -47.65 -36.66
CA LYS A 118 -6.50 -48.58 -37.80
C LYS A 118 -7.48 -49.70 -37.41
N VAL A 119 -8.57 -49.82 -38.17
CA VAL A 119 -9.51 -50.94 -38.04
C VAL A 119 -8.74 -52.20 -38.43
N ARG A 120 -8.52 -53.08 -37.46
CA ARG A 120 -8.08 -54.45 -37.73
C ARG A 120 -9.35 -55.27 -37.94
N PHE A 121 -9.54 -55.76 -39.16
CA PHE A 121 -10.48 -56.83 -39.44
C PHE A 121 -9.98 -58.12 -38.81
#